data_AF-A0A7X9CXW4-F1
#
_entry.id   AF-A0A7X9CXW4-F1
#
_cell.length_a   1.000
_cell.length_b   1.000
_cell.length_c   1.000
_cell.angle_alpha   90.00
_cell.angle_beta   90.00
_cell.angle_gamma   90.00
#
_symmetry.space_group_name_H-M   'P 1'
#
loop_
_entity.id
_entity.type
_entity.pdbx_description
1 polymer ?
#
loop_
_entity_poly.entity_id
_entity_poly.type
_entity_poly.pdbx_seq_one_letter_code
_entity_poly.pdbx_strand_id
1 'polypeptide(L)' 'MGKSDFWIDSFSISRRHAMIRRRAGSYFIEDLGSKNGTMLDGIRLSKHREHLLPEKCKISFADHVYYFRSA' A
#
# COMPACT_ATOMS: atom_id res chain seq x y z
N MET A 1 17.45 0.01 -9.41
CA MET A 1 16.18 0.73 -9.13
C MET A 1 15.12 -0.33 -8.90
N GLY A 2 14.52 -0.38 -7.70
CA GLY A 2 14.07 -1.63 -7.05
C GLY A 2 12.91 -2.38 -7.71
N LYS A 3 13.00 -3.73 -7.65
CA LYS A 3 11.96 -4.70 -7.99
C LYS A 3 10.82 -4.59 -6.97
N SER A 4 9.57 -4.83 -7.38
CA SER A 4 8.46 -4.99 -6.45
C SER A 4 8.62 -6.33 -5.70
N ASP A 5 8.45 -6.31 -4.38
CA ASP A 5 8.59 -7.52 -3.56
C ASP A 5 7.31 -8.39 -3.61
N PHE A 6 6.16 -7.75 -3.78
CA PHE A 6 4.86 -8.39 -3.92
C PHE A 6 4.22 -8.00 -5.26
N TRP A 7 3.85 -9.00 -6.05
CA TRP A 7 3.30 -8.82 -7.39
C TRP A 7 1.80 -9.11 -7.36
N ILE A 8 1.02 -8.15 -7.85
CA ILE A 8 -0.42 -8.30 -8.04
C ILE A 8 -0.65 -8.27 -9.55
N ASP A 9 -1.08 -9.40 -10.11
CA ASP A 9 -1.30 -9.55 -11.54
C ASP A 9 -2.63 -8.89 -11.94
N SER A 10 -2.57 -7.60 -12.24
CA SER A 10 -3.73 -6.82 -12.68
C SER A 10 -3.30 -5.57 -13.43
N PHE A 11 -4.01 -5.26 -14.51
CA PHE A 11 -3.82 -4.03 -15.28
C PHE A 11 -4.17 -2.75 -14.50
N SER A 12 -4.95 -2.86 -13.43
CA SER A 12 -5.29 -1.75 -12.54
C SER A 12 -4.15 -1.37 -11.60
N ILE A 13 -3.14 -2.24 -11.45
CA ILE A 13 -2.03 -2.05 -10.52
C ILE A 13 -0.84 -1.44 -11.25
N SER A 14 -0.37 -0.29 -10.75
CA SER A 14 0.85 0.32 -11.26
C SER A 14 2.07 -0.55 -10.94
N ARG A 15 3.06 -0.61 -11.86
CA ARG A 15 4.30 -1.40 -11.69
C ARG A 15 4.97 -1.20 -10.32
N ARG A 16 4.97 0.03 -9.82
CA ARG A 16 5.32 0.41 -8.46
C ARG A 16 4.11 1.13 -7.87
N HIS A 17 3.26 0.40 -7.17
CA HIS A 17 1.98 0.93 -6.70
C HIS A 17 2.11 1.64 -5.36
N ALA A 18 2.65 0.93 -4.38
CA ALA A 18 2.83 1.39 -3.03
C ALA A 18 4.02 0.69 -2.40
N MET A 19 4.44 1.17 -1.25
CA MET A 19 5.49 0.55 -0.46
C MET A 19 5.07 0.52 1.00
N ILE A 20 5.27 -0.63 1.63
CA ILE A 20 5.11 -0.79 3.06
C ILE A 20 6.52 -0.86 3.67
N ARG A 21 6.78 -0.05 4.68
CA ARG A 21 8.05 -0.04 5.43
C ARG A 21 7.79 -0.31 6.90
N ARG A 22 8.65 -1.12 7.50
CA ARG A 22 8.70 -1.26 8.97
C ARG A 22 9.76 -0.30 9.52
N ARG A 23 9.42 0.49 10.53
CA ARG A 23 10.34 1.39 11.25
C ARG A 23 9.99 1.42 12.73
N ALA A 24 10.98 1.21 13.60
CA ALA A 24 10.84 1.28 15.05
C ALA A 24 9.61 0.49 15.60
N GLY A 25 9.35 -0.70 15.05
CA GLY A 25 8.23 -1.55 15.47
C GLY A 25 6.89 -1.26 14.79
N SER A 26 6.74 -0.12 14.12
CA SER A 26 5.51 0.26 13.40
C SER A 26 5.63 0.01 11.90
N TYR A 27 4.50 -0.20 11.24
CA TYR A 27 4.41 -0.25 9.78
C TYR A 27 3.86 1.06 9.22
N PHE A 28 4.38 1.44 8.06
CA PHE A 28 3.96 2.62 7.32
C PHE A 28 3.71 2.22 5.88
N ILE A 29 2.76 2.89 5.24
CA ILE A 29 2.43 2.72 3.84
C ILE A 29 2.53 4.04 3.10
N GLU A 30 3.08 4.00 1.89
CA GLU A 30 3.21 5.13 0.98
C GLU A 30 2.66 4.72 -0.38
N ASP A 31 1.70 5.48 -0.93
CA ASP A 31 1.32 5.37 -2.33
C ASP A 31 2.43 5.99 -3.21
N LEU A 32 2.98 5.22 -4.16
CA LEU A 32 4.12 5.62 -4.98
C LEU A 32 3.75 6.40 -6.23
N GLY A 33 2.64 7.14 -6.19
CA GLY A 33 2.14 7.89 -7.33
C GLY A 33 1.32 7.03 -8.27
N SER A 34 0.67 5.99 -7.74
CA SER A 34 -0.07 5.01 -8.52
C SER A 34 -1.19 5.67 -9.36
N LYS A 35 -1.56 5.02 -10.46
CA LYS A 35 -2.65 5.49 -11.33
C LYS A 35 -3.98 5.47 -10.61
N ASN A 36 -4.30 4.36 -9.95
CA ASN A 36 -5.62 4.10 -9.38
C ASN A 36 -5.71 4.33 -7.86
N GLY A 37 -4.57 4.54 -7.19
CA GLY A 37 -4.50 4.93 -5.79
C GLY A 37 -4.49 3.76 -4.81
N THR A 38 -3.98 4.08 -3.62
CA THR A 38 -4.00 3.23 -2.44
C THR A 38 -5.02 3.79 -1.43
N MET A 39 -5.75 2.91 -0.76
CA MET A 39 -6.73 3.27 0.27
C MET A 39 -6.45 2.52 1.57
N LEU A 40 -6.66 3.17 2.70
CA LEU A 40 -6.61 2.60 4.05
C LEU A 40 -7.99 2.76 4.69
N ASP A 41 -8.64 1.65 5.02
CA ASP A 41 -10.00 1.59 5.58
C ASP A 41 -11.02 2.44 4.79
N GLY A 42 -10.91 2.42 3.47
CA GLY A 42 -11.79 3.19 2.58
C GLY A 42 -11.39 4.65 2.36
N ILE A 43 -10.35 5.13 3.05
CA ILE A 43 -9.83 6.50 2.90
C ILE A 43 -8.65 6.50 1.94
N ARG A 44 -8.71 7.30 0.87
CA ARG A 44 -7.64 7.41 -0.12
C ARG A 44 -6.42 8.11 0.47
N LEU A 45 -5.24 7.53 0.27
CA LEU A 45 -3.97 8.10 0.73
C LEU A 45 -3.49 9.22 -0.18
N SER A 46 -2.74 10.16 0.39
CA SER A 46 -1.99 11.14 -0.39
C SER A 46 -0.79 10.46 -1.07
N LYS A 47 -0.54 10.77 -2.34
CA LYS A 47 0.63 10.27 -3.08
C LYS A 47 1.92 10.76 -2.43
N HIS A 48 2.94 9.91 -2.40
CA HIS A 48 4.28 10.22 -1.88
C HIS A 48 4.32 10.74 -0.44
N ARG A 49 3.32 10.36 0.35
CA ARG A 49 3.25 10.67 1.77
C ARG A 49 3.15 9.36 2.55
N GLU A 50 3.97 9.23 3.58
CA GLU A 50 3.88 8.09 4.49
C GLU A 50 2.68 8.25 5.42
N HIS A 51 1.91 7.18 5.56
CA HIS A 51 0.81 7.03 6.50
C HIS A 51 1.10 5.86 7.43
N LEU A 52 0.70 5.97 8.70
CA LEU A 52 0.73 4.82 9.60
C LEU A 52 -0.13 3.71 9.02
N LEU A 53 0.35 2.48 9.08
CA LEU A 53 -0.38 1.28 8.69
C LEU A 53 -0.76 0.48 9.94
N PRO A 54 -2.02 0.60 10.43
CA PRO A 54 -2.46 -0.08 11.65
C PRO A 54 -2.63 -1.58 11.46
N GLU A 55 -2.56 -2.32 12.57
CA GLU A 55 -2.92 -3.74 12.59
C GLU A 55 -4.39 -3.98 12.22
N LYS A 56 -4.66 -5.11 11.57
CA LYS A 56 -6.02 -5.59 11.21
C LYS A 56 -6.84 -4.61 10.36
N CYS A 57 -6.19 -3.65 9.70
CA CYS A 57 -6.85 -2.72 8.79
C CYS A 57 -7.07 -3.34 7.40
N LYS A 58 -7.96 -2.71 6.64
CA LYS A 58 -8.15 -2.98 5.21
C LYS A 58 -7.27 -2.04 4.39
N ILE A 59 -6.44 -2.61 3.52
CA ILE A 59 -5.69 -1.85 2.51
C ILE A 59 -6.26 -2.21 1.14
N SER A 60 -6.50 -1.21 0.30
CA SER A 60 -6.80 -1.44 -1.11
C SER A 60 -5.69 -0.88 -2.00
N PHE A 61 -5.30 -1.63 -3.02
CA PHE A 61 -4.48 -1.17 -4.14
C PHE A 61 -5.35 -1.26 -5.39
N ALA A 62 -5.77 -0.12 -5.95
CA ALA A 62 -6.82 -0.08 -6.96
C ALA A 62 -8.08 -0.87 -6.51
N ASP A 63 -8.50 -1.86 -7.29
CA ASP A 63 -9.63 -2.77 -7.09
C ASP A 63 -9.29 -4.02 -6.25
N HIS A 64 -8.03 -4.19 -5.83
CA HIS A 64 -7.63 -5.31 -4.98
C HIS A 64 -7.62 -4.92 -3.51
N VAL A 65 -8.24 -5.74 -2.67
CA VAL A 65 -8.42 -5.47 -1.24
C VAL A 65 -7.72 -6.55 -0.41
N TYR A 66 -6.93 -6.12 0.56
CA TYR A 66 -6.18 -6.97 1.48
C TYR A 66 -6.45 -6.57 2.93
N TYR A 67 -6.24 -7.51 3.84
CA TYR A 67 -6.22 -7.25 5.28
C TYR A 67 -4.77 -7.28 5.77
N PHE A 68 -4.34 -6.19 6.41
CA PHE A 68 -2.99 -6.14 6.96
C PHE A 68 -2.96 -6.77 8.35
N ARG A 69 -1.96 -7.61 8.56
CA ARG A 69 -1.63 -8.18 9.86
C ARG A 69 -0.14 -8.39 9.91
N SER A 70 0.54 -7.86 10.93
CA SER A 70 1.91 -8.28 11.20
C SER A 70 1.91 -9.61 11.97
N ALA A 71 2.91 -10.43 11.65
CA ALA A 71 3.19 -11.68 12.34
C ALA A 71 3.89 -11.41 13.67
#